data_AF-K2BRH8-F1
#
_entry.id   AF-K2BRH8-F1
#
_cell.length_a   1.000
_cell.length_b   1.000
_cell.length_c   1.000
_cell.angle_alpha   90.00
_cell.angle_beta   90.00
_cell.angle_gamma   90.00
#
_symmetry.space_group_name_H-M   'P 1'
#
loop_
_entity.id
_entity.type
_entity.pdbx_description
1 polymer ?
#
loop_
_entity_poly.entity_id
_entity_poly.type
_entity_poly.pdbx_seq_one_letter_code
_entity_poly.pdbx_strand_id
1 'polypeptide(L)' 'MRLTDRQLLGLPVVTQSGQPVGSVTGFECDTEHHTIETYLVSTSPLITRLFGLQRRTLAIARTQVV' A
#
# COMPACT_ATOMS: atom_id res chain seq x y z
N MET A 1 -12.05 11.72 -7.70
CA MET A 1 -11.52 12.27 -6.43
C MET A 1 -10.04 12.53 -6.62
N ARG A 2 -9.48 13.66 -6.17
CA ARG A 2 -8.03 13.94 -6.24
C ARG A 2 -7.48 13.87 -4.82
N LEU A 3 -6.49 13.01 -4.59
CA LEU A 3 -5.76 12.93 -3.33
C LEU A 3 -4.42 13.64 -3.50
N THR A 4 -4.01 14.40 -2.50
CA THR A 4 -2.62 14.85 -2.41
C THR A 4 -1.74 13.72 -1.90
N ASP A 5 -0.43 13.82 -2.13
CA ASP A 5 0.60 12.96 -1.55
C ASP A 5 0.42 12.78 -0.03
N ARG A 6 0.20 13.88 0.70
CA ARG A 6 -0.03 13.85 2.15
C ARG A 6 -1.32 13.14 2.55
N GLN A 7 -2.36 13.25 1.73
CA GLN A 7 -3.63 12.57 1.99
C GLN A 7 -3.59 11.08 1.64
N LEU A 8 -2.67 10.67 0.77
CA LEU A 8 -2.46 9.28 0.40
C LEU A 8 -1.76 8.50 1.52
N LEU A 9 -0.79 9.14 2.20
CA LEU A 9 -0.08 8.55 3.32
C LEU A 9 -1.02 8.33 4.51
N GLY A 10 -0.89 7.16 5.14
CA GLY A 10 -1.70 6.75 6.28
C GLY A 10 -3.07 6.18 5.91
N LEU A 11 -3.46 6.18 4.63
CA LEU A 11 -4.72 5.57 4.22
C LEU A 11 -4.74 4.07 4.55
N PRO A 12 -5.86 3.56 5.11
CA PRO A 12 -5.99 2.14 5.38
C PRO A 12 -6.08 1.37 4.07
N VAL A 13 -5.33 0.29 3.99
CA VAL A 13 -5.36 -0.66 2.87
C VAL A 13 -6.14 -1.88 3.34
N VAL A 14 -7.22 -2.18 2.61
CA VAL A 14 -8.10 -3.31 2.85
C VAL A 14 -8.16 -4.19 1.60
N THR A 15 -8.33 -5.50 1.79
CA THR A 15 -8.63 -6.40 0.68
C THR A 15 -10.03 -6.11 0.11
N GLN A 16 -10.34 -6.65 -1.06
CA GLN A 16 -11.69 -6.60 -1.63
C GLN A 16 -12.76 -7.22 -0.72
N SER A 17 -12.37 -8.17 0.15
CA SER A 17 -13.23 -8.77 1.17
C SER A 17 -13.37 -7.93 2.45
N GLY A 18 -12.74 -6.74 2.50
CA GLY A 18 -12.79 -5.82 3.64
C GLY A 18 -11.82 -6.15 4.78
N GLN A 19 -10.88 -7.10 4.58
CA GLN A 19 -9.89 -7.43 5.60
C GLN A 19 -8.76 -6.40 5.62
N PRO A 20 -8.36 -5.88 6.80
CA PRO A 20 -7.29 -4.91 6.89
C PRO A 20 -5.93 -5.54 6.61
N VAL A 21 -5.20 -4.95 5.68
CA VAL A 21 -3.81 -5.31 5.33
C VAL A 21 -2.84 -4.45 6.16
N GLY A 22 -3.13 -3.15 6.22
CA GLY A 22 -2.33 -2.17 6.95
C GLY A 22 -2.59 -0.75 6.46
N SER A 23 -1.54 0.07 6.34
CA SER A 23 -1.67 1.46 5.88
C SER A 23 -0.56 1.87 4.91
N VAL A 24 -0.88 2.78 3.99
CA VAL A 24 0.09 3.33 3.02
C VAL A 24 1.16 4.14 3.75
N THR A 25 2.42 3.79 3.58
CA THR A 25 3.58 4.52 4.14
C THR A 25 4.41 5.23 3.09
N GLY A 26 4.19 4.92 1.81
CA GLY A 26 4.88 5.54 0.70
C GLY A 26 4.35 5.05 -0.64
N PHE A 27 4.95 5.53 -1.72
CA PHE A 27 4.64 5.12 -3.07
C PHE A 27 5.85 5.35 -3.97
N GLU A 28 5.94 4.57 -5.04
CA GLU A 28 6.91 4.72 -6.10
C GLU A 28 6.17 5.23 -7.34
N CYS A 29 6.75 6.22 -8.01
CA CYS A 29 6.16 6.83 -9.19
C CYS A 29 7.09 6.67 -10.39
N ASP A 30 6.48 6.39 -11.53
CA ASP A 30 7.10 6.56 -12.82
C ASP A 30 7.22 8.06 -13.11
N THR A 31 8.45 8.53 -13.21
CA THR A 31 8.76 9.94 -13.46
C THR A 31 8.52 10.38 -14.89
N GLU A 32 8.53 9.46 -15.85
CA GLU A 32 8.26 9.75 -17.27
C GLU A 32 6.75 9.89 -17.50
N HIS A 33 5.96 8.99 -16.94
CA HIS A 33 4.50 8.96 -17.13
C HIS A 33 3.74 9.73 -16.04
N HIS A 34 4.44 10.20 -15.00
CA HIS A 34 3.86 10.88 -13.83
C HIS A 34 2.74 10.08 -13.15
N THR A 35 2.90 8.75 -13.08
CA THR A 35 1.93 7.81 -12.50
C THR A 35 2.51 7.04 -11.33
N ILE A 36 1.70 6.73 -10.33
CA ILE A 36 2.10 5.82 -9.25
C ILE A 36 2.09 4.39 -9.79
N GLU A 37 3.22 3.69 -9.69
CA GLU A 37 3.33 2.29 -10.08
C GLU A 37 3.12 1.35 -8.89
N THR A 38 3.60 1.73 -7.72
CA THR A 38 3.62 0.88 -6.53
C THR A 38 3.27 1.67 -5.28
N TYR A 39 2.43 1.09 -4.42
CA TYR A 39 2.16 1.58 -3.08
C TYR A 39 2.96 0.76 -2.06
N LEU A 40 3.63 1.46 -1.14
CA LEU A 40 4.31 0.86 -0.01
C LEU A 40 3.37 0.85 1.18
N VAL A 41 3.10 -0.33 1.73
CA VAL A 41 2.08 -0.55 2.76
C VAL A 41 2.73 -1.20 3.97
N SER A 42 2.62 -0.57 5.14
CA SER A 42 3.05 -1.20 6.39
C SER A 42 2.15 -2.39 6.70
N THR A 43 2.72 -3.54 7.06
CA THR A 43 1.94 -4.72 7.41
C THR A 43 1.45 -4.65 8.84
N SER A 44 0.19 -5.02 9.05
CA SER A 44 -0.27 -5.33 10.40
C SER A 44 0.55 -6.50 10.98
N PRO A 45 0.78 -6.55 12.31
CA PRO A 45 1.52 -7.63 12.96
C PRO A 45 0.96 -9.03 12.64
N LEU A 46 -0.34 -9.12 12.35
CA LEU A 46 -1.04 -10.34 11.98
C LEU A 46 -0.56 -10.88 10.62
N ILE A 47 -0.42 -10.02 9.61
CA ILE A 47 0.10 -10.42 8.29
C ILE A 47 1.57 -10.83 8.38
N THR A 48 2.38 -10.08 9.12
CA THR A 48 3.78 -10.42 9.39
C THR A 48 3.89 -11.82 10.00
N ARG A 49 2.98 -12.18 10.91
CA ARG A 49 2.95 -13.48 11.59
C ARG A 49 2.44 -14.62 10.69
N LEU A 50 1.41 -14.38 9.86
CA LEU A 50 0.83 -15.39 8.98
C LEU A 50 1.76 -15.80 7.83
N PHE A 51 2.49 -14.83 7.27
CA PHE A 51 3.31 -15.06 6.09
C PHE A 51 4.81 -15.18 6.40
N GLY A 52 5.20 -15.16 7.68
CA GLY A 52 6.61 -15.22 8.10
C GLY A 52 7.46 -14.09 7.50
N LEU A 53 6.83 -12.99 7.11
CA LEU A 53 7.49 -11.89 6.43
C LEU A 53 8.41 -11.19 7.42
N GLN A 54 9.72 -11.31 7.24
CA GLN A 54 10.68 -10.45 7.95
C GLN A 54 10.52 -8.96 7.54
N ARG A 55 9.89 -8.71 6.39
CA ARG A 55 9.65 -7.37 5.85
C ARG A 55 8.35 -6.80 6.40
N ARG A 56 8.44 -5.65 7.08
CA ARG A 56 7.32 -4.88 7.64
C ARG A 56 6.54 -4.05 6.61
N THR A 57 6.93 -4.15 5.34
CA THR A 57 6.38 -3.36 4.23
C THR A 57 6.05 -4.29 3.08
N LEU A 58 4.85 -4.15 2.53
CA LEU A 58 4.40 -4.76 1.29
C LEU A 58 4.43 -3.74 0.17
N ALA A 59 4.89 -4.18 -1.00
CA ALA A 59 4.74 -3.45 -2.24
C ALA A 59 3.45 -3.94 -2.93
N ILE A 60 2.51 -3.04 -3.20
CA ILE A 60 1.26 -3.32 -3.90
C ILE A 60 1.27 -2.57 -5.22
N ALA A 61 1.20 -3.30 -6.34
CA ALA A 61 1.19 -2.69 -7.66
C ALA A 61 -0.12 -1.91 -7.89
N ARG A 62 -0.06 -0.82 -8.65
CA ARG A 62 -1.22 0.01 -9.00
C ARG A 62 -2.34 -0.81 -9.66
N THR A 63 -1.99 -1.85 -10.41
CA THR A 63 -2.93 -2.77 -11.06
C THR A 63 -3.76 -3.61 -10.09
N GLN A 64 -3.34 -3.72 -8.83
CA GLN A 64 -4.02 -4.46 -7.77
C GLN A 64 -4.94 -3.59 -6.91
N VAL A 65 -4.95 -2.27 -7.15
CA VAL A 65 -5.76 -1.30 -6.42
C VAL A 65 -6.99 -0.91 -7.26
N VAL A 66 -8.17 -1.00 -6.65
CA VAL A 66 -9.47 -0.66 -7.25
C VAL A 66 -9.85 0.78 -6.91
#